data_AF-A0A920MZY6-F1
#
_entry.id   AF-A0A920MZY6-F1
#
_cell.length_a   1.000
_cell.length_b   1.000
_cell.length_c   1.000
_cell.angle_alpha   90.00
_cell.angle_beta   90.00
_cell.angle_gamma   90.00
#
_symmetry.space_group_name_H-M   'P 1'
#
loop_
_entity.id
_entity.type
_entity.pdbx_description
1 polymer ?
#
loop_
_entity_poly.entity_id
_entity_poly.type
_entity_poly.pdbx_seq_one_letter_code
_entity_poly.pdbx_strand_id
1 'polypeptide(L)'
;MGSSGQVLRRFLDTNGNNLVDQWRYFQNGVEVYRDIDGNHNGKVDQSRWLNTGGSRWGLDSNEDGRIDSWKRISAEETSRVAVEALLRRDAGLLQTVLITAQDTRVLGIEAKLEKSLLAAVADPAKQMAKIGAMAAGTRWIRFDCSQPGLIPADSGKATGDLEVYESTLAIVDAGGNSGLVQIGELVKVGQAWKLTSIPSPLSGDTVQVTAGGLLLQPAAPSIAVATPGVSPRMQKLLDQLRDSTVRLRRSMPLVPLCRVTTPVAATFSRGSASRPRRPPSGTSGVAS
;
A
#
# COMPACT_ATOMS: atom_id res chain seq x y z
N MET A 1 24.35 -11.32 -14.82
CA MET A 1 23.44 -11.67 -15.93
C MET A 1 22.60 -12.87 -15.51
N GLY A 2 21.35 -12.95 -15.93
CA GLY A 2 20.52 -14.16 -15.83
C GLY A 2 20.86 -15.16 -16.93
N SER A 3 20.21 -16.34 -16.90
CA SER A 3 20.43 -17.44 -17.86
C SER A 3 20.20 -17.05 -19.32
N SER A 4 19.41 -16.01 -19.56
CA SER A 4 19.08 -15.48 -20.89
C SER A 4 19.85 -14.18 -21.23
N GLY A 5 20.93 -13.87 -20.50
CA GLY A 5 21.72 -12.64 -20.71
C GLY A 5 21.07 -11.36 -20.16
N GLN A 6 19.96 -11.46 -19.44
CA GLN A 6 19.28 -10.30 -18.87
C GLN A 6 20.08 -9.71 -17.70
N VAL A 7 20.10 -8.37 -17.60
CA VAL A 7 20.65 -7.69 -16.42
C VAL A 7 19.77 -8.03 -15.23
N LEU A 8 20.38 -8.49 -14.14
CA LEU A 8 19.70 -8.77 -12.87
C LEU A 8 19.97 -7.68 -11.83
N ARG A 9 21.18 -7.12 -11.90
CA ARG A 9 21.65 -6.07 -11.01
C ARG A 9 22.64 -5.15 -11.73
N ARG A 10 22.66 -3.87 -11.37
CA ARG A 10 23.64 -2.89 -11.81
C ARG A 10 24.05 -2.02 -10.63
N PHE A 11 25.36 -1.83 -10.47
CA PHE A 11 25.95 -0.97 -9.46
C PHE A 11 26.57 0.23 -10.17
N LEU A 12 26.27 1.44 -9.70
CA LEU A 12 26.78 2.68 -10.30
C LEU A 12 27.46 3.50 -9.21
N ASP A 13 28.69 3.91 -9.50
CA ASP A 13 29.33 5.08 -8.92
C ASP A 13 28.89 6.30 -9.74
N THR A 14 28.30 7.30 -9.09
CA THR A 14 27.75 8.50 -9.72
C THR A 14 28.60 9.75 -9.53
N ASN A 15 29.59 9.71 -8.64
CA ASN A 15 30.47 10.86 -8.36
C ASN A 15 31.96 10.58 -8.65
N GLY A 16 32.32 9.36 -9.04
CA GLY A 16 33.68 8.96 -9.42
C GLY A 16 34.61 8.69 -8.23
N ASN A 17 34.07 8.48 -7.02
CA ASN A 17 34.87 8.23 -5.81
C ASN A 17 35.24 6.75 -5.60
N ASN A 18 34.89 5.86 -6.55
CA ASN A 18 35.03 4.41 -6.49
C ASN A 18 34.17 3.71 -5.43
N LEU A 19 33.18 4.39 -4.85
CA LEU A 19 32.12 3.80 -4.05
C LEU A 19 30.85 3.65 -4.89
N VAL A 20 30.05 2.65 -4.57
CA VAL A 20 28.76 2.45 -5.25
C VAL A 20 27.75 3.38 -4.60
N ASP A 21 27.07 4.18 -5.42
CA ASP A 21 26.01 5.09 -4.96
C ASP A 21 24.61 4.54 -5.25
N GLN A 22 24.50 3.60 -6.20
CA GLN A 22 23.21 3.05 -6.59
C GLN A 22 23.27 1.54 -6.82
N TRP A 23 22.33 0.83 -6.21
CA TRP A 23 22.12 -0.60 -6.40
C TRP A 23 20.77 -0.81 -7.08
N ARG A 24 20.79 -1.12 -8.37
CA ARG A 24 19.59 -1.29 -9.21
C ARG A 24 19.33 -2.76 -9.46
N TYR A 25 18.07 -3.17 -9.33
CA TYR A 25 17.63 -4.56 -9.47
C TYR A 25 16.56 -4.68 -10.55
N PHE A 26 16.67 -5.74 -11.34
CA PHE A 26 15.89 -5.92 -12.55
C PHE A 26 15.15 -7.25 -12.54
N GLN A 27 13.90 -7.22 -12.96
CA GLN A 27 13.09 -8.40 -13.23
C GLN A 27 12.72 -8.39 -14.71
N ASN A 28 13.09 -9.45 -15.44
CA ASN A 28 12.85 -9.58 -16.88
C ASN A 28 13.39 -8.38 -17.69
N GLY A 29 14.52 -7.81 -17.27
CA GLY A 29 15.15 -6.65 -17.90
C GLY A 29 14.55 -5.29 -17.53
N VAL A 30 13.49 -5.24 -16.71
CA VAL A 30 12.87 -4.00 -16.23
C VAL A 30 13.34 -3.72 -14.81
N GLU A 31 13.77 -2.48 -14.52
CA GLU A 31 14.18 -2.09 -13.17
C GLU A 31 12.98 -2.08 -12.24
N VAL A 32 13.03 -2.87 -11.17
CA VAL A 32 11.91 -2.99 -10.21
C VAL A 32 12.22 -2.37 -8.85
N TYR A 33 13.51 -2.20 -8.55
CA TYR A 33 13.96 -1.69 -7.26
C TYR A 33 15.33 -1.00 -7.39
N ARG A 34 15.53 0.04 -6.59
CA ARG A 34 16.79 0.78 -6.50
C ARG A 34 17.03 1.29 -5.09
N ASP A 35 18.19 0.98 -4.53
CA ASP A 35 18.76 1.70 -3.39
C ASP A 35 19.69 2.81 -3.88
N ILE A 36 19.75 3.91 -3.12
CA ILE A 36 20.53 5.10 -3.41
C ILE A 36 21.24 5.56 -2.13
N ASP A 37 22.53 5.80 -2.23
CA ASP A 37 23.32 6.64 -1.33
C ASP A 37 23.36 8.05 -1.96
N GLY A 38 22.50 8.94 -1.48
CA GLY A 38 22.32 10.27 -2.06
C GLY A 38 23.29 11.32 -1.51
N ASN A 39 23.89 11.07 -0.36
CA ASN A 39 24.86 11.94 0.31
C ASN A 39 26.32 11.47 0.16
N HIS A 40 26.53 10.33 -0.49
CA HIS A 40 27.83 9.75 -0.85
C HIS A 40 28.68 9.34 0.34
N ASN A 41 28.06 8.89 1.43
CA ASN A 41 28.76 8.50 2.66
C ASN A 41 29.00 6.99 2.81
N GLY A 42 28.63 6.21 1.79
CA GLY A 42 28.76 4.75 1.76
C GLY A 42 27.54 4.01 2.33
N LYS A 43 26.44 4.69 2.64
CA LYS A 43 25.22 4.10 3.19
C LYS A 43 23.99 4.48 2.35
N VAL A 44 23.03 3.56 2.28
CA VAL A 44 21.77 3.81 1.58
C VAL A 44 20.91 4.75 2.41
N ASP A 45 20.49 5.86 1.83
CA ASP A 45 19.56 6.83 2.44
C ASP A 45 18.17 6.83 1.80
N GLN A 46 18.01 6.12 0.68
CA GLN A 46 16.79 6.09 -0.11
C GLN A 46 16.57 4.74 -0.78
N SER A 47 15.32 4.29 -0.76
CA SER A 47 14.88 3.08 -1.46
C SER A 47 13.69 3.36 -2.36
N ARG A 48 13.76 2.89 -3.60
CA ARG A 48 12.75 3.14 -4.64
C ARG A 48 12.24 1.85 -5.23
N TRP A 49 10.93 1.72 -5.27
CA TRP A 49 10.22 0.69 -6.02
C TRP A 49 9.75 1.30 -7.33
N LEU A 50 9.95 0.57 -8.41
CA LEU A 50 9.80 1.06 -9.78
C LEU A 50 9.03 0.04 -10.61
N ASN A 51 8.32 0.51 -11.63
CA ASN A 51 7.60 -0.34 -12.58
C ASN A 51 6.71 -1.37 -11.85
N THR A 52 6.88 -2.66 -12.13
CA THR A 52 6.11 -3.74 -11.50
C THR A 52 6.44 -3.96 -10.02
N GLY A 53 7.52 -3.34 -9.50
CA GLY A 53 7.86 -3.34 -8.08
C GLY A 53 7.03 -2.36 -7.23
N GLY A 54 6.32 -1.44 -7.89
CA GLY A 54 5.47 -0.43 -7.24
C GLY A 54 5.91 1.00 -7.55
N SER A 55 5.44 1.95 -6.73
CA SER A 55 5.69 3.38 -6.91
C SER A 55 6.35 4.06 -5.70
N ARG A 56 6.61 3.28 -4.65
CA ARG A 56 7.19 3.75 -3.40
C ARG A 56 8.55 4.43 -3.57
N TRP A 57 8.77 5.49 -2.82
CA TRP A 57 10.06 6.13 -2.59
C TRP A 57 10.19 6.42 -1.10
N GLY A 58 10.92 5.56 -0.39
CA GLY A 58 11.20 5.67 1.03
C GLY A 58 12.52 6.40 1.28
N LEU A 59 12.59 7.08 2.43
CA LEU A 59 13.75 7.79 2.94
C LEU A 59 14.16 7.13 4.26
N ASP A 60 15.45 6.83 4.39
CA ASP A 60 16.14 6.35 5.60
C ASP A 60 17.13 7.46 5.99
N SER A 61 16.63 8.43 6.77
CA SER A 61 17.37 9.66 7.06
C SER A 61 18.40 9.47 8.17
N ASN A 62 18.27 8.42 8.98
CA ASN A 62 19.23 8.05 10.02
C ASN A 62 20.18 6.92 9.58
N GLU A 63 19.96 6.35 8.40
CA GLU A 63 20.75 5.29 7.75
C GLU A 63 20.88 4.03 8.62
N ASP A 64 19.77 3.65 9.27
CA ASP A 64 19.67 2.46 10.13
C ASP A 64 19.15 1.21 9.38
N GLY A 65 18.85 1.36 8.10
CA GLY A 65 18.30 0.32 7.23
C GLY A 65 16.78 0.24 7.26
N ARG A 66 16.08 1.18 7.91
CA ARG A 66 14.61 1.25 7.97
C ARG A 66 14.13 2.55 7.34
N ILE A 67 12.96 2.47 6.71
CA ILE A 67 12.32 3.66 6.16
C ILE A 67 11.76 4.49 7.32
N ASP A 68 12.19 5.75 7.41
CA ASP A 68 11.64 6.73 8.34
C ASP A 68 10.38 7.40 7.77
N SER A 69 10.40 7.70 6.46
CA SER A 69 9.33 8.44 5.80
C SER A 69 9.21 8.13 4.30
N TRP A 70 8.07 8.49 3.72
CA TRP A 70 7.77 8.27 2.31
C TRP A 70 7.72 9.58 1.55
N LYS A 71 8.63 9.76 0.58
CA LYS A 71 8.52 10.82 -0.42
C LYS A 71 7.38 10.54 -1.40
N ARG A 72 7.11 9.26 -1.67
CA ARG A 72 5.97 8.79 -2.46
C ARG A 72 5.51 7.43 -1.95
N ILE A 73 4.19 7.27 -1.80
CA ILE A 73 3.55 5.97 -1.57
C ILE A 73 2.07 6.09 -1.97
N SER A 74 1.54 5.13 -2.74
CA SER A 74 0.12 5.12 -3.11
C SER A 74 -0.76 4.66 -1.94
N ALA A 75 -2.07 4.89 -2.00
CA ALA A 75 -3.00 4.40 -0.99
C ALA A 75 -2.97 2.87 -0.87
N GLU A 76 -2.88 2.17 -2.02
CA GLU A 76 -2.75 0.71 -2.07
C GLU A 76 -1.47 0.23 -1.37
N GLU A 77 -0.32 0.85 -1.69
CA GLU A 77 0.95 0.50 -1.07
C GLU A 77 0.99 0.85 0.42
N THR A 78 0.30 1.93 0.81
CA THR A 78 0.12 2.34 2.22
C THR A 78 -0.65 1.27 3.00
N SER A 79 -1.75 0.75 2.44
CA SER A 79 -2.52 -0.33 3.07
C SER A 79 -1.68 -1.60 3.25
N ARG A 80 -0.78 -1.90 2.31
CA ARG A 80 0.12 -3.06 2.37
C ARG A 80 1.11 -2.92 3.52
N VAL A 81 1.75 -1.74 3.64
CA VAL A 81 2.67 -1.42 4.75
C VAL A 81 1.94 -1.51 6.10
N ALA A 82 0.72 -0.99 6.16
CA ALA A 82 -0.12 -1.04 7.35
C ALA A 82 -0.41 -2.49 7.80
N VAL A 83 -0.83 -3.36 6.87
CA VAL A 83 -1.07 -4.79 7.16
C VAL A 83 0.22 -5.50 7.56
N GLU A 84 1.34 -5.22 6.90
CA GLU A 84 2.65 -5.79 7.24
C GLU A 84 3.09 -5.38 8.67
N ALA A 85 2.87 -4.13 9.04
CA ALA A 85 3.15 -3.63 10.38
C ALA A 85 2.29 -4.31 11.45
N LEU A 86 0.98 -4.48 11.20
CA LEU A 86 0.08 -5.23 12.10
C LEU A 86 0.53 -6.68 12.27
N LEU A 87 0.85 -7.35 11.17
CA LEU A 87 1.29 -8.75 11.16
C LEU A 87 2.59 -8.95 11.95
N ARG A 88 3.55 -8.03 11.79
CA ARG A 88 4.87 -8.09 12.46
C ARG A 88 4.88 -7.50 13.86
N ARG A 89 3.77 -6.90 14.31
CA ARG A 89 3.73 -6.06 15.52
C ARG A 89 4.78 -4.93 15.49
N ASP A 90 5.08 -4.42 14.30
CA ASP A 90 6.11 -3.39 14.09
C ASP A 90 5.49 -2.00 14.10
N ALA A 91 5.47 -1.38 15.28
CA ALA A 91 4.94 -0.03 15.45
C ALA A 91 5.77 1.03 14.72
N GLY A 92 7.08 0.79 14.53
CA GLY A 92 7.96 1.67 13.78
C GLY A 92 7.58 1.70 12.31
N LEU A 93 7.36 0.52 11.71
CA LEU A 93 6.87 0.41 10.34
C LEU A 93 5.49 1.07 10.17
N LEU A 94 4.57 0.87 11.11
CA LEU A 94 3.26 1.52 11.07
C LEU A 94 3.40 3.05 11.11
N GLN A 95 4.27 3.58 11.97
CA GLN A 95 4.48 5.02 12.13
C GLN A 95 4.87 5.73 10.82
N THR A 96 5.56 5.04 9.89
CA THR A 96 5.96 5.61 8.59
C THR A 96 4.76 6.05 7.72
N VAL A 97 3.61 5.40 7.90
CA VAL A 97 2.38 5.63 7.11
C VAL A 97 1.28 6.35 7.88
N LEU A 98 1.47 6.64 9.16
CA LEU A 98 0.54 7.48 9.93
C LEU A 98 0.75 8.96 9.60
N ILE A 99 -0.33 9.74 9.70
CA ILE A 99 -0.27 11.20 9.64
C ILE A 99 0.56 11.75 10.81
N THR A 100 1.36 12.77 10.54
CA THR A 100 2.21 13.44 11.52
C THR A 100 1.84 14.90 11.71
N ALA A 101 2.37 15.53 12.77
CA ALA A 101 2.21 16.97 12.97
C ALA A 101 2.84 17.81 11.84
N GLN A 102 3.82 17.26 11.12
CA GLN A 102 4.37 17.94 9.95
C GLN A 102 3.40 17.88 8.77
N ASP A 103 2.74 16.73 8.59
CA ASP A 103 1.74 16.55 7.54
C ASP A 103 0.53 17.49 7.75
N THR A 104 0.03 17.61 8.99
CA THR A 104 -1.09 18.53 9.32
C THR A 104 -0.73 19.99 9.04
N ARG A 105 0.51 20.40 9.34
CA ARG A 105 1.01 21.75 8.99
C ARG A 105 1.10 21.97 7.49
N VAL A 106 1.59 20.99 6.73
CA VAL A 106 1.70 21.09 5.26
C VAL A 106 0.31 21.20 4.61
N LEU A 107 -0.67 20.46 5.13
CA LEU A 107 -2.05 20.52 4.69
C LEU A 107 -2.81 21.76 5.22
N GLY A 108 -2.25 22.47 6.21
CA GLY A 108 -2.90 23.59 6.88
C GLY A 108 -4.19 23.21 7.60
N ILE A 109 -4.21 22.04 8.25
CA ILE A 109 -5.36 21.51 8.99
C ILE A 109 -5.71 22.43 10.17
N GLU A 110 -7.00 22.66 10.41
CA GLU A 110 -7.47 23.46 11.54
C GLU A 110 -7.08 22.84 12.89
N ALA A 111 -6.74 23.69 13.88
CA ALA A 111 -6.11 23.28 15.13
C ALA A 111 -6.92 22.26 15.97
N LYS A 112 -8.25 22.35 16.02
CA LYS A 112 -9.09 21.36 16.72
C LYS A 112 -9.11 20.02 15.99
N LEU A 113 -9.17 20.05 14.66
CA LEU A 113 -9.11 18.85 13.83
C LEU A 113 -7.72 18.18 13.90
N GLU A 114 -6.64 18.97 13.85
CA GLU A 114 -5.27 18.51 14.03
C GLU A 114 -5.11 17.73 15.34
N LYS A 115 -5.58 18.28 16.47
CA LYS A 115 -5.52 17.60 17.77
C LYS A 115 -6.24 16.25 17.73
N SER A 116 -7.40 16.18 17.08
CA SER A 116 -8.19 14.95 16.97
C SER A 116 -7.48 13.89 16.12
N LEU A 117 -6.91 14.29 14.97
CA LEU A 117 -6.15 13.40 14.08
C LEU A 117 -4.91 12.84 14.77
N LEU A 118 -4.11 13.71 15.41
CA LEU A 118 -2.89 13.29 16.09
C LEU A 118 -3.19 12.40 17.30
N ALA A 119 -4.29 12.65 18.02
CA ALA A 119 -4.73 11.77 19.09
C ALA A 119 -5.18 10.38 18.59
N ALA A 120 -5.82 10.31 17.41
CA ALA A 120 -6.28 9.05 16.84
C ALA A 120 -5.11 8.11 16.46
N VAL A 121 -3.96 8.67 16.08
CA VAL A 121 -2.75 7.90 15.70
C VAL A 121 -1.68 7.86 16.80
N ALA A 122 -1.94 8.41 17.98
CA ALA A 122 -1.00 8.44 19.08
C ALA A 122 -0.69 7.03 19.62
N ASP A 123 0.56 6.82 20.04
CA ASP A 123 1.07 5.57 20.65
C ASP A 123 0.69 4.30 19.84
N PRO A 124 1.12 4.15 18.58
CA PRO A 124 0.76 3.02 17.74
C PRO A 124 1.06 1.67 18.40
N ALA A 125 2.18 1.54 19.13
CA ALA A 125 2.52 0.33 19.87
C ALA A 125 1.46 -0.05 20.91
N LYS A 126 0.96 0.93 21.68
CA LYS A 126 -0.07 0.72 22.71
C LYS A 126 -1.42 0.38 22.10
N GLN A 127 -1.78 1.02 20.99
CA GLN A 127 -3.03 0.71 20.30
C GLN A 127 -2.99 -0.67 19.64
N MET A 128 -1.88 -0.99 18.97
CA MET A 128 -1.66 -2.31 18.36
C MET A 128 -1.68 -3.44 19.39
N ALA A 129 -1.20 -3.21 20.62
CA ALA A 129 -1.28 -4.21 21.69
C ALA A 129 -2.71 -4.65 22.03
N LYS A 130 -3.72 -3.81 21.75
CA LYS A 130 -5.14 -4.14 21.93
C LYS A 130 -5.72 -4.98 20.78
N ILE A 131 -5.04 -5.00 19.65
CA ILE A 131 -5.44 -5.75 18.46
C ILE A 131 -5.00 -7.20 18.66
N GLY A 132 -5.91 -8.16 18.44
CA GLY A 132 -5.59 -9.59 18.47
C GLY A 132 -4.49 -9.97 17.47
N ALA A 133 -3.74 -11.04 17.74
CA ALA A 133 -2.73 -11.49 16.80
C ALA A 133 -3.38 -11.93 15.47
N MET A 134 -2.80 -11.50 14.35
CA MET A 134 -3.23 -11.97 13.04
C MET A 134 -2.82 -13.43 12.85
N ALA A 135 -3.53 -14.16 11.99
CA ALA A 135 -3.19 -15.54 11.67
C ALA A 135 -1.77 -15.64 11.09
N ALA A 136 -1.04 -16.68 11.47
CA ALA A 136 0.27 -16.94 10.89
C ALA A 136 0.16 -17.13 9.37
N GLY A 137 1.11 -16.56 8.62
CA GLY A 137 1.09 -16.63 7.16
C GLY A 137 0.08 -15.71 6.50
N THR A 138 -0.52 -14.75 7.22
CA THR A 138 -1.38 -13.74 6.59
C THR A 138 -0.63 -13.00 5.49
N ARG A 139 -1.27 -12.83 4.33
CA ARG A 139 -0.74 -12.07 3.18
C ARG A 139 -1.72 -11.00 2.74
N TRP A 140 -1.23 -9.80 2.49
CA TRP A 140 -2.01 -8.76 1.84
C TRP A 140 -2.33 -9.19 0.39
N ILE A 141 -3.58 -9.02 -0.03
CA ILE A 141 -4.06 -9.43 -1.37
C ILE A 141 -4.49 -8.23 -2.20
N ARG A 142 -5.34 -7.37 -1.65
CA ARG A 142 -5.94 -6.27 -2.41
C ARG A 142 -6.33 -5.11 -1.51
N PHE A 143 -6.17 -3.90 -2.02
CA PHE A 143 -6.78 -2.69 -1.47
C PHE A 143 -8.20 -2.52 -2.02
N ASP A 144 -9.18 -2.41 -1.13
CA ASP A 144 -10.60 -2.35 -1.45
C ASP A 144 -11.17 -1.00 -0.99
N CYS A 145 -11.56 -0.18 -1.97
CA CYS A 145 -12.03 1.19 -1.75
C CYS A 145 -12.93 1.65 -2.91
N SER A 146 -13.72 2.70 -2.66
CA SER A 146 -14.35 3.52 -3.71
C SER A 146 -13.33 4.48 -4.34
N GLN A 147 -13.75 5.37 -5.23
CA GLN A 147 -12.91 6.48 -5.72
C GLN A 147 -12.59 7.47 -4.57
N PRO A 148 -11.44 8.16 -4.60
CA PRO A 148 -11.13 9.17 -3.59
C PRO A 148 -12.11 10.35 -3.68
N GLY A 149 -12.39 10.95 -2.53
CA GLY A 149 -13.15 12.19 -2.40
C GLY A 149 -12.25 13.42 -2.30
N LEU A 150 -12.85 14.59 -2.51
CA LEU A 150 -12.20 15.88 -2.34
C LEU A 150 -12.99 16.69 -1.31
N ILE A 151 -12.33 17.08 -0.21
CA ILE A 151 -12.87 18.03 0.76
C ILE A 151 -12.41 19.43 0.31
N PRO A 152 -13.33 20.34 -0.03
CA PRO A 152 -12.94 21.66 -0.50
C PRO A 152 -12.41 22.54 0.65
N ALA A 153 -11.50 23.45 0.35
CA ALA A 153 -10.88 24.36 1.33
C ALA A 153 -11.92 25.24 2.08
N ASP A 154 -13.01 25.60 1.40
CA ASP A 154 -14.11 26.39 1.98
C ASP A 154 -14.96 25.64 3.03
N SER A 155 -14.71 24.34 3.22
CA SER A 155 -15.27 23.56 4.34
C SER A 155 -14.69 23.96 5.71
N GLY A 156 -13.62 24.76 5.74
CA GLY A 156 -12.99 25.24 6.97
C GLY A 156 -12.14 24.20 7.71
N LYS A 157 -11.87 23.04 7.09
CA LYS A 157 -11.07 21.97 7.69
C LYS A 157 -9.56 22.11 7.44
N ALA A 158 -9.20 22.76 6.34
CA ALA A 158 -7.83 22.96 5.91
C ALA A 158 -7.69 24.24 5.08
N THR A 159 -6.46 24.73 4.89
CA THR A 159 -6.19 25.89 4.03
C THR A 159 -6.31 25.59 2.53
N GLY A 160 -6.30 24.31 2.15
CA GLY A 160 -6.42 23.85 0.77
C GLY A 160 -7.31 22.62 0.67
N ASP A 161 -7.61 22.21 -0.56
CA ASP A 161 -8.42 21.02 -0.80
C ASP A 161 -7.70 19.76 -0.30
N LEU A 162 -8.44 18.86 0.34
CA LEU A 162 -7.91 17.58 0.81
C LEU A 162 -8.45 16.44 -0.05
N GLU A 163 -7.54 15.71 -0.68
CA GLU A 163 -7.87 14.44 -1.34
C GLU A 163 -7.82 13.32 -0.30
N VAL A 164 -8.95 12.61 -0.13
CA VAL A 164 -9.16 11.64 0.95
C VAL A 164 -9.83 10.37 0.46
N TYR A 165 -9.52 9.25 1.10
CA TYR A 165 -10.39 8.07 1.10
C TYR A 165 -11.10 7.98 2.43
N GLU A 166 -12.43 7.80 2.42
CA GLU A 166 -13.25 7.81 3.63
C GLU A 166 -13.06 6.59 4.51
N SER A 167 -13.26 5.40 3.95
CA SER A 167 -13.17 4.14 4.66
C SER A 167 -12.65 3.10 3.69
N THR A 168 -11.42 2.69 3.90
CA THR A 168 -10.75 1.71 3.05
C THR A 168 -10.52 0.40 3.79
N LEU A 169 -10.56 -0.68 3.03
CA LEU A 169 -10.32 -2.02 3.52
C LEU A 169 -9.12 -2.62 2.80
N ALA A 170 -8.44 -3.54 3.46
CA ALA A 170 -7.52 -4.46 2.81
C ALA A 170 -8.06 -5.87 2.93
N ILE A 171 -8.11 -6.56 1.80
CA ILE A 171 -8.39 -8.00 1.77
C ILE A 171 -7.07 -8.71 2.01
N VAL A 172 -7.08 -9.65 2.94
CA VAL A 172 -5.93 -10.47 3.31
C VAL A 172 -6.27 -11.95 3.17
N ASP A 173 -5.29 -12.76 2.77
CA ASP A 173 -5.35 -14.20 2.89
C ASP A 173 -4.84 -14.57 4.28
N ALA A 174 -5.71 -15.03 5.18
CA ALA A 174 -5.42 -15.44 6.54
C ALA A 174 -5.27 -16.97 6.64
N GLY A 175 -4.23 -17.51 6.00
CA GLY A 175 -3.93 -18.94 6.05
C GLY A 175 -4.90 -19.81 5.24
N GLY A 176 -5.32 -19.33 4.07
CA GLY A 176 -6.27 -19.98 3.17
C GLY A 176 -7.69 -19.42 3.24
N ASN A 177 -7.98 -18.58 4.23
CA ASN A 177 -9.29 -17.94 4.41
C ASN A 177 -9.22 -16.45 4.08
N SER A 178 -10.26 -15.91 3.44
CA SER A 178 -10.35 -14.46 3.20
C SER A 178 -10.61 -13.73 4.52
N GLY A 179 -9.72 -12.82 4.88
CA GLY A 179 -9.87 -11.88 6.00
C GLY A 179 -9.99 -10.44 5.49
N LEU A 180 -10.51 -9.57 6.35
CA LEU A 180 -10.60 -8.13 6.09
C LEU A 180 -9.83 -7.37 7.19
N VAL A 181 -9.09 -6.36 6.78
CA VAL A 181 -8.48 -5.38 7.68
C VAL A 181 -9.07 -4.02 7.35
N GLN A 182 -9.67 -3.37 8.34
CA GLN A 182 -10.09 -1.98 8.24
C GLN A 182 -8.84 -1.11 8.29
N ILE A 183 -8.55 -0.44 7.17
CA ILE A 183 -7.44 0.49 7.04
C ILE A 183 -7.87 1.87 7.53
N GLY A 184 -9.14 2.23 7.29
CA GLY A 184 -9.74 3.49 7.73
C GLY A 184 -9.61 4.60 6.69
N GLU A 185 -9.58 5.84 7.18
CA GLU A 185 -9.45 7.04 6.35
C GLU A 185 -7.99 7.28 5.98
N LEU A 186 -7.74 7.63 4.71
CA LEU A 186 -6.45 8.10 4.25
C LEU A 186 -6.56 9.51 3.70
N VAL A 187 -5.56 10.33 3.96
CA VAL A 187 -5.38 11.65 3.37
C VAL A 187 -4.10 11.70 2.56
N LYS A 188 -4.13 12.38 1.42
CA LYS A 188 -2.95 12.58 0.59
C LYS A 188 -2.17 13.80 1.03
N VAL A 189 -0.87 13.62 1.27
CA VAL A 189 0.09 14.65 1.63
C VAL A 189 1.17 14.69 0.55
N GLY A 190 1.12 15.68 -0.33
CA GLY A 190 2.00 15.73 -1.51
C GLY A 190 1.83 14.51 -2.40
N GLN A 191 2.79 13.58 -2.36
CA GLN A 191 2.80 12.32 -3.14
C GLN A 191 2.69 11.06 -2.27
N ALA A 192 2.42 11.22 -0.97
CA ALA A 192 2.29 10.13 0.00
C ALA A 192 0.87 10.09 0.56
N TRP A 193 0.29 8.89 0.65
CA TRP A 193 -0.96 8.69 1.37
C TRP A 193 -0.67 8.35 2.84
N LYS A 194 -1.45 8.93 3.75
CA LYS A 194 -1.27 8.83 5.20
C LYS A 194 -2.56 8.39 5.88
N LEU A 195 -2.44 7.48 6.83
CA LEU A 195 -3.55 7.01 7.66
C LEU A 195 -3.87 8.02 8.76
N THR A 196 -5.16 8.27 9.00
CA THR A 196 -5.65 9.13 10.10
C THR A 196 -6.11 8.36 11.33
N SER A 197 -6.00 7.02 11.30
CA SER A 197 -6.36 6.12 12.40
C SER A 197 -5.46 4.86 12.40
N ILE A 198 -5.37 4.16 13.53
CA ILE A 198 -4.70 2.86 13.60
C ILE A 198 -5.57 1.79 12.92
N PRO A 199 -5.04 1.04 11.93
CA PRO A 199 -5.78 -0.01 11.23
C PRO A 199 -6.07 -1.20 12.15
N SER A 200 -7.15 -1.93 11.88
CA SER A 200 -7.57 -3.07 12.70
C SER A 200 -8.14 -4.23 11.84
N PRO A 201 -7.80 -5.50 12.14
CA PRO A 201 -8.47 -6.65 11.57
C PRO A 201 -9.95 -6.65 11.95
N LEU A 202 -10.82 -6.92 10.97
CA LEU A 202 -12.24 -7.14 11.21
C LEU A 202 -12.43 -8.61 11.56
N SER A 203 -12.99 -8.90 12.74
CA SER A 203 -13.24 -10.26 13.23
C SER A 203 -14.53 -10.28 14.05
N GLY A 204 -15.42 -11.24 13.78
CA GLY A 204 -16.70 -11.44 14.47
C GLY A 204 -17.95 -11.22 13.60
N ASP A 205 -19.10 -11.73 14.07
CA ASP A 205 -20.41 -11.71 13.38
C ASP A 205 -21.02 -10.31 13.22
N THR A 206 -20.42 -9.29 13.84
CA THR A 206 -20.81 -7.89 13.69
C THR A 206 -19.66 -7.09 13.09
N VAL A 207 -19.66 -7.01 11.75
CA VAL A 207 -18.77 -6.12 11.01
C VAL A 207 -19.29 -4.69 11.21
N GLN A 208 -18.91 -4.05 12.33
CA GLN A 208 -19.08 -2.61 12.46
C GLN A 208 -17.95 -1.92 11.69
N VAL A 209 -18.18 -1.69 10.40
CA VAL A 209 -17.37 -0.74 9.64
C VAL A 209 -17.65 0.63 10.22
N THR A 210 -16.64 1.29 10.78
CA THR A 210 -16.76 2.70 11.18
C THR A 210 -16.97 3.51 9.91
N ALA A 211 -18.20 3.98 9.68
CA ALA A 211 -18.52 4.86 8.57
C ALA A 211 -17.95 6.26 8.86
N GLY A 212 -17.05 6.71 7.98
CA GLY A 212 -16.48 8.06 8.03
C GLY A 212 -15.23 8.18 8.90
N GLY A 213 -14.21 8.85 8.34
CA GLY A 213 -13.08 9.35 9.10
C GLY A 213 -13.27 10.78 9.59
N LEU A 214 -12.35 11.24 10.42
CA LEU A 214 -12.42 12.56 11.09
C LEU A 214 -12.49 13.71 10.08
N LEU A 215 -11.90 13.55 8.89
CA LEU A 215 -11.90 14.59 7.86
C LEU A 215 -13.22 14.68 7.11
N LEU A 216 -13.99 13.59 6.98
CA LEU A 216 -15.26 13.59 6.25
C LEU A 216 -16.51 13.74 7.14
N GLN A 217 -16.35 13.75 8.47
CA GLN A 217 -17.46 14.04 9.38
C GLN A 217 -18.04 15.45 9.13
N PRO A 218 -19.38 15.60 9.06
CA PRO A 218 -20.00 16.92 8.93
C PRO A 218 -19.66 17.78 10.16
N ALA A 219 -19.39 19.07 9.95
CA ALA A 219 -19.02 20.01 11.02
C ALA A 219 -20.16 20.31 12.03
N ALA A 220 -21.36 19.78 11.79
CA ALA A 220 -22.49 19.91 12.70
C ALA A 220 -22.31 18.99 13.91
N PRO A 221 -22.73 19.41 15.13
CA PRO A 221 -22.77 18.50 16.26
C PRO A 221 -23.57 17.27 15.86
N SER A 222 -22.98 16.10 16.06
CA SER A 222 -23.66 14.83 15.90
C SER A 222 -24.87 14.87 16.83
N ILE A 223 -26.04 15.18 16.29
CA ILE A 223 -27.27 14.78 16.95
C ILE A 223 -27.17 13.27 16.93
N ALA A 224 -26.98 12.66 18.11
CA ALA A 224 -27.22 11.26 18.29
C ALA A 224 -28.70 11.04 17.96
N VAL A 225 -29.00 10.85 16.68
CA VAL A 225 -30.23 10.23 16.26
C VAL A 225 -30.03 8.79 16.69
N ALA A 226 -30.47 8.47 17.91
CA ALA A 226 -30.88 7.12 18.22
C ALA A 226 -31.83 6.76 17.08
N THR A 227 -31.39 5.90 16.15
CA THR A 227 -32.26 5.38 15.11
C THR A 227 -33.47 4.81 15.82
N PRO A 228 -34.66 5.46 15.74
CA PRO A 228 -35.87 4.76 16.08
C PRO A 228 -35.91 3.64 15.05
N GLY A 229 -36.10 2.40 15.50
CA GLY A 229 -36.26 1.26 14.61
C GLY A 229 -37.12 1.65 13.42
N VAL A 230 -36.64 1.35 12.22
CA VAL A 230 -37.20 1.77 10.93
C VAL A 230 -38.72 1.77 11.02
N SER A 231 -39.34 2.95 10.99
CA SER A 231 -40.80 3.03 11.12
C SER A 231 -41.44 2.29 9.94
N PRO A 232 -42.64 1.69 10.11
CA PRO A 232 -43.29 0.92 9.05
C PRO A 232 -43.44 1.71 7.73
N ARG A 233 -43.54 3.04 7.82
CA ARG A 233 -43.57 3.94 6.67
C ARG A 233 -42.23 4.02 5.92
N MET A 234 -41.11 4.02 6.65
CA MET A 234 -39.77 4.04 6.08
C MET A 234 -39.41 2.69 5.45
N GLN A 235 -39.85 1.57 6.05
CA GLN A 235 -39.75 0.23 5.44
C GLN A 235 -40.51 0.17 4.10
N LYS A 236 -41.74 0.71 4.07
CA LYS A 236 -42.55 0.76 2.85
C LYS A 236 -41.89 1.60 1.73
N LEU A 237 -41.21 2.69 2.08
CA LEU A 237 -40.44 3.50 1.13
C LEU A 237 -39.18 2.78 0.62
N LEU A 238 -38.47 2.07 1.48
CA LEU A 238 -37.31 1.26 1.09
C LEU A 238 -37.70 0.08 0.19
N ASP A 239 -38.84 -0.55 0.46
CA ASP A 239 -39.40 -1.59 -0.40
C ASP A 239 -39.84 -1.02 -1.75
N GLN A 240 -40.51 0.14 -1.77
CA GLN A 240 -40.85 0.84 -3.01
C GLN A 240 -39.61 1.20 -3.84
N LEU A 241 -38.53 1.67 -3.19
CA LEU A 241 -37.27 2.00 -3.86
C LEU A 241 -36.58 0.75 -4.44
N ARG A 242 -36.57 -0.36 -3.70
CA ARG A 242 -36.08 -1.66 -4.19
C ARG A 242 -36.89 -2.13 -5.41
N ASP A 243 -38.21 -2.02 -5.36
CA ASP A 243 -39.09 -2.43 -6.46
C ASP A 243 -38.90 -1.58 -7.72
N SER A 244 -38.72 -0.25 -7.56
CA SER A 244 -38.37 0.62 -8.69
C SER A 244 -36.98 0.36 -9.26
N THR A 245 -36.00 -0.04 -8.43
CA THR A 245 -34.65 -0.41 -8.86
C THR A 245 -34.63 -1.73 -9.62
N VAL A 246 -35.45 -2.70 -9.21
CA VAL A 246 -35.64 -3.98 -9.93
C VAL A 246 -36.35 -3.76 -11.27
N ARG A 247 -37.30 -2.83 -11.35
CA ARG A 247 -37.95 -2.47 -12.63
C ARG A 247 -36.99 -1.81 -13.61
N LEU A 248 -36.11 -0.93 -13.14
CA LEU A 248 -35.08 -0.28 -13.97
C LEU A 248 -34.03 -1.28 -14.49
N ARG A 249 -33.73 -2.36 -13.75
CA ARG A 249 -32.81 -3.42 -14.20
C ARG A 249 -33.38 -4.35 -15.28
N ARG A 250 -34.70 -4.40 -15.49
CA ARG A 250 -35.34 -5.27 -16.51
C ARG A 250 -35.41 -4.63 -17.90
N SER A 251 -35.03 -3.35 -18.08
CA SER A 251 -35.13 -2.63 -19.35
C SER A 251 -33.79 -2.35 -20.05
N MET A 252 -32.69 -3.02 -19.68
CA MET A 252 -31.41 -2.89 -20.39
C MET A 252 -30.99 -4.24 -21.00
N PRO A 253 -30.78 -4.34 -22.32
CA PRO A 253 -30.25 -5.55 -22.94
C PRO A 253 -28.76 -5.75 -22.56
N LEU A 254 -28.41 -7.00 -22.24
CA LEU A 254 -27.03 -7.44 -22.00
C LEU A 254 -26.17 -7.28 -23.26
N VAL A 255 -24.98 -6.67 -23.11
CA VAL A 255 -23.88 -6.79 -24.07
C VAL A 255 -22.91 -7.86 -23.55
N PRO A 256 -22.52 -8.87 -24.34
CA PRO A 256 -21.73 -10.00 -23.87
C PRO A 256 -20.24 -9.64 -23.66
N LEU A 257 -19.65 -10.19 -22.60
CA LEU A 257 -18.23 -10.12 -22.29
C LEU A 257 -17.39 -10.84 -23.36
N CYS A 258 -16.37 -10.15 -23.88
CA CYS A 258 -15.32 -10.75 -24.69
C CYS A 258 -14.39 -11.57 -23.76
N ARG A 259 -14.32 -12.89 -24.02
CA ARG A 259 -13.38 -13.81 -23.38
C ARG A 259 -11.98 -13.60 -23.96
N VAL A 260 -10.98 -13.38 -23.10
CA VAL A 260 -9.57 -13.58 -23.46
C VAL A 260 -9.08 -14.84 -22.75
N THR A 261 -8.70 -15.80 -23.58
CA THR A 261 -8.09 -17.08 -23.23
C THR A 261 -6.65 -16.93 -22.76
N THR A 262 -6.28 -17.76 -21.80
CA THR A 262 -4.94 -17.99 -21.24
C THR A 262 -3.91 -18.44 -22.29
N PRO A 263 -2.61 -18.20 -22.06
CA PRO A 263 -1.57 -19.12 -22.49
C PRO A 263 -0.86 -19.81 -21.31
N VAL A 264 -0.50 -21.04 -21.63
CA VAL A 264 0.07 -22.15 -20.85
C VAL A 264 1.41 -21.81 -20.18
N ALA A 265 1.58 -22.36 -18.97
CA ALA A 265 2.84 -22.46 -18.25
C ALA A 265 3.78 -23.50 -18.90
N ALA A 266 5.04 -23.13 -19.14
CA ALA A 266 6.12 -24.07 -19.44
C ALA A 266 7.00 -24.23 -18.20
N THR A 267 6.83 -25.36 -17.52
CA THR A 267 7.75 -25.89 -16.50
C THR A 267 8.98 -26.44 -17.21
N PHE A 268 10.19 -26.11 -16.76
CA PHE A 268 11.36 -26.94 -17.08
C PHE A 268 12.23 -27.19 -15.84
N SER A 269 12.30 -28.48 -15.53
CA SER A 269 13.08 -29.12 -14.48
C SER A 269 14.58 -29.04 -14.79
N ARG A 270 15.39 -28.97 -13.74
CA ARG A 270 16.86 -29.07 -13.82
C ARG A 270 17.25 -30.48 -14.26
N GLY A 271 17.88 -30.58 -15.43
CA GLY A 271 18.60 -31.76 -15.89
C GLY A 271 20.05 -31.39 -16.23
N SER A 272 20.99 -32.07 -15.59
CA SER A 272 22.44 -31.95 -15.71
C SER A 272 22.97 -32.22 -17.13
N ALA A 273 23.90 -31.39 -17.63
CA ALA A 273 24.86 -31.83 -18.64
C ALA A 273 26.18 -31.03 -18.59
N SER A 274 27.23 -31.80 -18.36
CA SER A 274 28.67 -31.62 -18.50
C SER A 274 29.20 -30.58 -19.50
N ARG A 275 30.28 -29.90 -19.07
CA ARG A 275 31.22 -29.08 -19.84
C ARG A 275 31.70 -29.73 -21.16
N PRO A 276 31.84 -28.98 -22.26
CA PRO A 276 32.71 -29.39 -23.36
C PRO A 276 34.18 -29.09 -23.02
N ARG A 277 35.04 -30.09 -23.27
CA ARG A 277 36.50 -30.04 -23.10
C ARG A 277 37.13 -29.06 -24.10
N ARG A 278 38.06 -28.23 -23.62
CA ARG A 278 39.04 -27.49 -24.43
C ARG A 278 39.86 -28.48 -25.28
N PRO A 279 40.20 -28.14 -26.53
CA PRO A 279 41.29 -28.82 -27.24
C PRO A 279 42.64 -28.40 -26.61
N PRO A 280 43.62 -29.32 -26.48
CA PRO A 280 44.91 -28.98 -25.89
C PRO A 280 45.76 -28.13 -26.84
N SER A 281 46.40 -27.15 -26.22
CA SER A 281 47.51 -26.34 -26.70
C SER A 281 48.64 -27.20 -27.28
N GLY A 282 49.16 -26.79 -28.43
CA GLY A 282 50.39 -27.33 -28.99
C GLY A 282 51.62 -26.90 -28.20
N THR A 283 52.56 -27.82 -28.08
CA THR A 283 53.98 -27.57 -27.80
C THR A 283 54.82 -28.51 -28.67
N SER A 284 55.71 -27.88 -29.43
CA SER A 284 56.97 -28.32 -30.07
C SER A 284 57.52 -29.73 -29.78
N GLY A 285 58.05 -30.38 -30.82
CA GLY A 285 59.03 -31.48 -30.71
C GLY A 285 59.48 -32.01 -32.08
N VAL A 286 60.79 -31.94 -32.33
CA VAL A 286 61.55 -32.28 -33.55
C VAL A 286 61.80 -33.80 -33.68
N ALA A 287 61.85 -34.36 -34.90
CA ALA A 287 62.84 -35.36 -35.33
C ALA A 287 62.66 -35.83 -36.80
N SER A 288 63.78 -35.75 -37.53
CA SER A 288 64.18 -36.44 -38.79
C SER A 288 63.52 -36.05 -40.10
#